data_AF-A0A1B4PSY7-F1
#
_entry.id   AF-A0A1B4PSY7-F1
#
_cell.length_a   1.000
_cell.length_b   1.000
_cell.length_c   1.000
_cell.angle_alpha   90.00
_cell.angle_beta   90.00
_cell.angle_gamma   90.00
#
_symmetry.space_group_name_H-M   'P 1'
#
loop_
_entity.id
_entity.type
_entity.pdbx_description
1 polymer ?
#
loop_
_entity_poly.entity_id
_entity_poly.type
_entity_poly.pdbx_seq_one_letter_code
_entity_poly.pdbx_strand_id
1 'polypeptide(L)'
;MPSPSHRRVARNALRTIAVAAATTCVTACATSAPPNATPPSISMATREPASPPAIPVVRYGRYTLIELVPDDGQRDLMQQVINLTIPSAANATVGDALHYVLRRSGYRLCDEHADTTVVLYALPLPAAHEHLGPITLRDALQHLAGPRWTLLVDDETREVCFAPQPDDHPTSPASSASSPDAPVPLRDADPINDSLGGPQ
;
A
#
# COMPACT_ATOMS: atom_id res chain seq x y z
N MET A 1 26.75 19.62 -53.40
CA MET A 1 27.00 20.91 -52.73
C MET A 1 26.88 20.70 -51.23
N PRO A 2 27.98 20.71 -50.45
CA PRO A 2 27.91 20.75 -49.00
C PRO A 2 28.01 22.20 -48.52
N SER A 3 27.15 22.58 -47.59
CA SER A 3 27.31 23.78 -46.76
C SER A 3 27.39 23.32 -45.30
N PRO A 4 28.52 23.56 -44.60
CA PRO A 4 28.68 23.27 -43.19
C PRO A 4 28.81 24.55 -42.35
N SER A 5 27.98 24.73 -41.34
CA SER A 5 28.26 25.51 -40.11
C SER A 5 26.99 25.50 -39.23
N HIS A 6 27.02 25.30 -37.91
CA HIS A 6 27.90 25.95 -36.97
C HIS A 6 28.26 25.06 -35.77
N ARG A 7 29.55 25.11 -35.43
CA ARG A 7 30.09 24.81 -34.11
C ARG A 7 29.49 25.77 -33.08
N ARG A 8 29.14 25.26 -31.89
CA ARG A 8 29.54 25.90 -30.63
C ARG A 8 29.92 24.84 -29.60
N VAL A 9 31.21 24.87 -29.26
CA VAL A 9 31.84 24.26 -28.10
C VAL A 9 31.84 25.31 -26.98
N ALA A 10 31.46 24.91 -25.77
CA ALA A 10 31.97 25.41 -24.49
C ALA A 10 31.38 24.48 -23.40
N ARG A 11 32.09 23.50 -22.83
CA ARG A 11 33.17 23.62 -21.81
C ARG A 11 32.88 24.67 -20.75
N ASN A 12 32.52 24.22 -19.55
CA ASN A 12 32.97 24.73 -18.25
C ASN A 12 32.27 23.94 -17.13
N ALA A 13 32.82 23.70 -15.95
CA ALA A 13 34.19 23.64 -15.45
C ALA A 13 34.00 23.12 -14.01
N LEU A 14 34.61 21.99 -13.66
CA LEU A 14 34.65 21.51 -12.28
C LEU A 14 35.35 22.56 -11.41
N ARG A 15 34.70 23.01 -10.34
CA ARG A 15 35.35 23.79 -9.28
C ARG A 15 35.28 23.00 -7.99
N THR A 16 36.36 22.26 -7.74
CA THR A 16 36.71 21.75 -6.41
C THR A 16 37.16 22.92 -5.54
N ILE A 17 36.49 23.15 -4.42
CA ILE A 17 36.97 24.03 -3.36
C ILE A 17 37.38 23.12 -2.21
N ALA A 18 38.69 22.95 -2.05
CA ALA A 18 39.29 22.39 -0.86
C ALA A 18 39.40 23.50 0.18
N VAL A 19 38.73 23.34 1.33
CA VAL A 19 38.96 24.19 2.50
C VAL A 19 39.67 23.34 3.56
N ALA A 20 40.86 23.79 3.92
CA ALA A 20 41.67 23.24 4.98
C ALA A 20 41.50 24.03 6.28
N ALA A 21 41.76 23.32 7.39
CA ALA A 21 42.11 23.80 8.73
C ALA A 21 40.97 24.28 9.65
N ALA A 22 40.78 23.60 10.78
CA ALA A 22 41.37 24.02 12.06
C ALA A 22 41.16 22.95 13.14
N THR A 23 42.26 22.48 13.70
CA THR A 23 42.35 21.63 14.89
C THR A 23 42.13 22.49 16.13
N THR A 24 41.16 22.14 16.99
CA THR A 24 41.13 22.62 18.38
C THR A 24 40.87 21.45 19.31
N CYS A 25 41.90 21.10 20.08
CA CYS A 25 41.84 20.14 21.17
C CYS A 25 40.90 20.64 22.26
N VAL A 26 39.94 19.82 22.68
CA VAL A 26 39.24 20.02 23.95
C VAL A 26 39.72 18.93 24.90
N THR A 27 40.39 19.38 25.95
CA THR A 27 40.79 18.64 27.14
C THR A 27 39.58 17.97 27.79
N ALA A 28 39.58 16.64 27.85
CA ALA A 28 38.63 15.88 28.67
C ALA A 28 39.17 15.76 30.10
N CYS A 29 38.38 16.22 31.08
CA CYS A 29 38.69 16.11 32.49
C CYS A 29 38.68 14.64 32.95
N ALA A 30 39.74 14.22 33.65
CA ALA A 30 39.78 12.95 34.35
C ALA A 30 38.87 13.02 35.58
N THR A 31 37.76 12.30 35.56
CA THR A 31 36.92 12.06 36.74
C THR A 31 37.59 11.00 37.62
N SER A 32 37.94 11.37 38.85
CA SER A 32 38.42 10.43 39.86
C SER A 32 37.29 9.52 40.34
N ALA A 33 37.49 8.20 40.25
CA ALA A 33 36.61 7.23 40.89
C ALA A 33 36.92 7.12 42.39
N PRO A 34 35.92 7.12 43.29
CA PRO A 34 36.13 6.69 44.67
C PRO A 34 36.31 5.16 44.74
N PRO A 35 37.14 4.65 45.66
CA PRO A 35 37.31 3.22 45.85
C PRO A 35 36.10 2.65 46.60
N ASN A 36 35.74 1.43 46.23
CA ASN A 36 34.86 0.52 46.97
C ASN A 36 33.34 0.73 46.79
N ALA A 37 32.82 0.18 45.69
CA ALA A 37 31.44 -0.31 45.64
C ALA A 37 31.48 -1.84 45.55
N THR A 38 31.06 -2.49 46.63
CA THR A 38 30.78 -3.92 46.75
C THR A 38 30.01 -4.43 45.53
N PRO A 39 30.35 -5.58 44.93
CA PRO A 39 29.58 -6.11 43.81
C PRO A 39 28.14 -6.38 44.27
N PRO A 40 27.11 -5.86 43.56
CA PRO A 40 25.74 -6.19 43.90
C PRO A 40 25.52 -7.68 43.65
N SER A 41 25.03 -8.37 44.68
CA SER A 41 24.48 -9.71 44.57
C SER A 41 23.43 -9.70 43.46
N ILE A 42 23.63 -10.52 42.43
CA ILE A 42 22.70 -10.65 41.32
C ILE A 42 21.48 -11.39 41.85
N SER A 43 20.53 -10.65 42.43
CA SER A 43 19.18 -11.17 42.64
C SER A 43 18.58 -11.46 41.28
N MET A 44 18.17 -12.71 41.07
CA MET A 44 17.32 -13.08 39.94
C MET A 44 16.06 -12.22 40.00
N ALA A 45 16.05 -11.15 39.22
CA ALA A 45 14.87 -10.35 38.99
C ALA A 45 13.91 -11.22 38.18
N THR A 46 12.78 -11.57 38.80
CA THR A 46 11.54 -11.86 38.09
C THR A 46 11.42 -10.87 36.94
N ARG A 47 11.35 -11.38 35.70
CA ARG A 47 11.26 -10.53 34.51
C ARG A 47 9.91 -9.82 34.54
N GLU A 48 9.90 -8.66 35.19
CA GLU A 48 8.83 -7.67 35.07
C GLU A 48 8.64 -7.39 33.58
N PRO A 49 7.40 -7.46 33.05
CA PRO A 49 7.16 -7.11 31.66
C PRO A 49 7.73 -5.71 31.44
N ALA A 50 8.73 -5.65 30.54
CA ALA A 50 9.45 -4.42 30.26
C ALA A 50 8.44 -3.33 29.92
N SER A 51 8.45 -2.24 30.69
CA SER A 51 7.64 -1.06 30.36
C SER A 51 7.95 -0.64 28.92
N PRO A 52 6.94 -0.24 28.14
CA PRO A 52 7.17 0.19 26.76
C PRO A 52 8.21 1.32 26.73
N PRO A 53 9.04 1.39 25.68
CA PRO A 53 10.05 2.43 25.57
C PRO A 53 9.39 3.82 25.64
N ALA A 54 9.96 4.72 26.45
CA ALA A 54 9.44 6.07 26.60
C ALA A 54 9.60 6.86 25.29
N ILE A 55 8.52 7.51 24.83
CA ILE A 55 8.53 8.35 23.63
C ILE A 55 9.29 9.65 23.98
N PRO A 56 10.35 10.02 23.23
CA PRO A 56 11.06 11.27 23.46
C PRO A 56 10.13 12.46 23.14
N VAL A 57 10.06 13.44 24.04
CA VAL A 57 9.22 14.64 23.88
C VAL A 57 10.02 15.92 24.07
N VAL A 58 9.68 16.95 23.30
CA VAL A 58 10.21 18.31 23.45
C VAL A 58 9.08 19.27 23.78
N ARG A 59 9.33 20.15 24.75
CA ARG A 59 8.38 21.20 25.13
C ARG A 59 8.50 22.39 24.18
N TYR A 60 7.45 22.65 23.43
CA TYR A 60 7.30 23.82 22.58
C TYR A 60 6.42 24.86 23.31
N GLY A 61 7.02 25.97 23.73
CA GLY A 61 6.32 26.96 24.54
C GLY A 61 5.84 26.43 25.91
N ARG A 62 4.81 27.06 26.48
CA ARG A 62 4.34 26.74 27.84
C ARG A 62 3.25 25.68 27.92
N TYR A 63 2.66 25.28 26.80
CA TYR A 63 1.50 24.39 26.79
C TYR A 63 1.55 23.27 25.74
N THR A 64 2.64 23.16 24.97
CA THR A 64 2.75 22.15 23.90
C THR A 64 3.93 21.23 24.17
N LEU A 65 3.68 19.94 24.10
CA LEU A 65 4.71 18.91 23.99
C LEU A 65 4.61 18.35 22.57
N ILE A 66 5.75 18.15 21.92
CA ILE A 66 5.86 17.54 20.61
C ILE A 66 6.62 16.24 20.78
N GLU A 67 6.05 15.14 20.30
CA GLU A 67 6.72 13.85 20.27
C GLU A 67 7.77 13.85 19.15
N LEU A 68 8.98 13.41 19.48
CA LEU A 68 10.08 13.29 18.53
C LEU A 68 10.08 11.91 17.89
N VAL A 69 8.96 11.57 17.27
CA VAL A 69 8.79 10.31 16.55
C VAL A 69 8.50 10.59 15.08
N PRO A 70 9.01 9.76 14.15
CA PRO A 70 8.58 9.85 12.76
C PRO A 70 7.09 9.54 12.67
N ASP A 71 6.39 10.30 11.84
CA ASP A 71 5.00 10.07 11.46
C ASP A 71 4.84 8.70 10.77
N ASP A 72 3.64 8.12 10.78
CA ASP A 72 3.39 6.81 10.16
C ASP A 72 3.76 6.81 8.68
N GLY A 73 3.46 7.89 7.94
CA GLY A 73 3.84 8.03 6.54
C GLY A 73 5.35 8.16 6.30
N GLN A 74 6.13 8.49 7.32
CA GLN A 74 7.60 8.54 7.27
C GLN A 74 8.22 7.18 7.60
N ARG A 75 7.54 6.36 8.40
CA ARG A 75 7.97 4.99 8.75
C ARG A 75 7.59 3.99 7.67
N ASP A 76 6.34 4.08 7.22
CA ASP A 76 5.76 3.32 6.14
C ASP A 76 5.32 4.28 5.03
N LEU A 77 6.09 4.32 3.96
CA LEU A 77 5.83 5.20 2.83
C LEU A 77 4.51 4.86 2.11
N MET A 78 3.93 3.67 2.29
CA MET A 78 2.59 3.36 1.78
C MET A 78 1.48 4.03 2.60
N GLN A 79 1.77 4.45 3.84
CA GLN A 79 0.84 5.19 4.71
C GLN A 79 0.95 6.70 4.56
N GLN A 80 1.84 7.20 3.70
CA GLN A 80 1.96 8.64 3.47
C GLN A 80 0.64 9.21 2.95
N VAL A 81 0.19 10.32 3.53
CA VAL A 81 -1.03 11.00 3.10
C VAL A 81 -0.73 11.82 1.85
N ILE A 82 -1.47 11.56 0.78
CA ILE A 82 -1.41 12.31 -0.47
C ILE A 82 -2.66 13.16 -0.66
N ASN A 83 -2.48 14.33 -1.25
CA ASN A 83 -3.55 15.19 -1.75
C ASN A 83 -3.05 15.84 -3.04
N LEU A 84 -3.53 15.35 -4.18
CA LEU A 84 -3.05 15.77 -5.49
C LEU A 84 -4.15 15.80 -6.56
N THR A 85 -3.92 16.64 -7.56
CA THR A 85 -4.68 16.66 -8.81
C THR A 85 -3.83 16.06 -9.92
N ILE A 86 -4.37 15.05 -10.60
CA ILE A 86 -3.77 14.40 -11.76
C ILE A 86 -4.12 15.23 -12.99
N PRO A 87 -3.12 15.66 -13.80
CA PRO A 87 -3.38 16.35 -15.05
C PRO A 87 -3.99 15.35 -16.04
N SER A 88 -5.29 15.48 -16.31
CA SER A 88 -5.98 14.67 -17.30
C SER A 88 -5.94 15.37 -18.67
N ALA A 89 -5.10 14.86 -19.57
CA ALA A 89 -5.26 15.15 -20.98
C ALA A 89 -6.48 14.40 -21.54
N ALA A 90 -6.97 14.80 -22.72
CA ALA A 90 -7.92 13.97 -23.45
C ALA A 90 -7.24 12.61 -23.69
N ASN A 91 -7.78 11.54 -23.10
CA ASN A 91 -7.24 10.17 -23.09
C ASN A 91 -6.20 9.84 -22.00
N ALA A 92 -6.19 10.55 -20.87
CA ALA A 92 -5.44 10.10 -19.69
C ALA A 92 -5.91 8.70 -19.27
N THR A 93 -4.96 7.82 -18.97
CA THR A 93 -5.21 6.43 -18.60
C THR A 93 -5.01 6.19 -17.10
N VAL A 94 -5.47 5.05 -16.59
CA VAL A 94 -5.18 4.59 -15.22
C VAL A 94 -3.67 4.39 -15.04
N GLY A 95 -2.95 3.89 -16.06
CA GLY A 95 -1.48 3.77 -16.02
C GLY A 95 -0.80 5.13 -15.84
N ASP A 96 -1.23 6.15 -16.59
CA ASP A 96 -0.71 7.51 -16.44
C ASP A 96 -0.92 8.06 -15.02
N ALA A 97 -2.11 7.82 -14.47
CA ALA A 97 -2.47 8.22 -13.11
C ALA A 97 -1.62 7.52 -12.04
N LEU A 98 -1.42 6.20 -12.17
CA LEU A 98 -0.56 5.43 -11.26
C LEU A 98 0.88 5.95 -11.29
N HIS A 99 1.43 6.16 -12.50
CA HIS A 99 2.76 6.76 -12.64
C HIS A 99 2.82 8.16 -12.02
N TYR A 100 1.79 8.99 -12.20
CA TYR A 100 1.71 10.34 -11.63
C TYR A 100 1.76 10.31 -10.10
N VAL A 101 0.92 9.49 -9.48
CA VAL A 101 0.82 9.33 -8.02
C VAL A 101 2.16 8.89 -7.43
N LEU A 102 2.89 8.01 -8.12
CA LEU A 102 4.15 7.44 -7.64
C LEU A 102 5.37 8.38 -7.77
N ARG A 103 5.31 9.47 -8.54
CA ARG A 103 6.50 10.31 -8.86
C ARG A 103 7.26 10.87 -7.67
N ARG A 104 6.60 11.03 -6.51
CA ARG A 104 7.23 11.55 -5.28
C ARG A 104 7.07 10.63 -4.09
N SER A 105 6.54 9.42 -4.28
CA SER A 105 6.34 8.46 -3.18
C SER A 105 7.61 7.72 -2.81
N GLY A 106 8.57 7.65 -3.73
CA GLY A 106 9.75 6.80 -3.61
C GLY A 106 9.53 5.37 -4.10
N TYR A 107 8.35 5.03 -4.60
CA TYR A 107 8.05 3.77 -5.29
C TYR A 107 7.95 3.97 -6.80
N ARG A 108 8.11 2.88 -7.54
CA ARG A 108 7.89 2.81 -8.99
C ARG A 108 6.89 1.71 -9.33
N LEU A 109 6.18 1.87 -10.44
CA LEU A 109 5.32 0.82 -10.95
C LEU A 109 6.19 -0.32 -11.48
N CYS A 110 5.79 -1.57 -11.24
CA CYS A 110 6.45 -2.73 -11.83
C CYS A 110 6.38 -2.67 -13.36
N ASP A 111 7.34 -3.32 -14.02
CA ASP A 111 7.36 -3.40 -15.48
C ASP A 111 6.04 -3.97 -16.02
N GLU A 112 5.46 -3.29 -17.00
CA GLU A 112 4.12 -3.57 -17.55
C GLU A 112 4.05 -4.88 -18.38
N HIS A 113 5.11 -5.69 -18.37
CA HIS A 113 5.27 -6.88 -19.20
C HIS A 113 4.48 -8.09 -18.69
N ALA A 114 3.67 -7.95 -17.63
CA ALA A 114 2.68 -8.94 -17.25
C ALA A 114 1.40 -8.73 -18.07
N ASP A 115 1.08 -9.70 -18.95
CA ASP A 115 -0.05 -9.66 -19.89
C ASP A 115 -1.39 -9.21 -19.28
N THR A 116 -1.63 -9.52 -18.00
CA THR A 116 -2.88 -9.18 -17.32
C THR A 116 -2.97 -7.69 -16.96
N THR A 117 -1.89 -7.08 -16.47
CA THR A 117 -1.89 -5.69 -15.99
C THR A 117 -2.03 -4.64 -17.10
N VAL A 118 -1.63 -4.98 -18.33
CA VAL A 118 -1.76 -4.12 -19.50
C VAL A 118 -3.21 -3.65 -19.69
N VAL A 119 -4.18 -4.53 -19.42
CA VAL A 119 -5.61 -4.20 -19.54
C VAL A 119 -6.02 -3.13 -18.53
N LEU A 120 -5.54 -3.21 -17.28
CA LEU A 120 -5.82 -2.21 -16.25
C LEU A 120 -5.24 -0.85 -16.64
N TYR A 121 -3.97 -0.83 -17.03
CA TYR A 121 -3.26 0.42 -17.30
C TYR A 121 -3.82 1.17 -18.51
N ALA A 122 -4.36 0.46 -19.49
CA ALA A 122 -4.99 1.04 -20.67
C ALA A 122 -6.42 1.59 -20.42
N LEU A 123 -7.03 1.36 -19.25
CA LEU A 123 -8.37 1.89 -18.96
C LEU A 123 -8.36 3.42 -18.92
N PRO A 124 -9.43 4.09 -19.38
CA PRO A 124 -9.54 5.54 -19.28
C PRO A 124 -9.61 5.96 -17.81
N LEU A 125 -8.93 7.06 -17.47
CA LEU A 125 -8.99 7.63 -16.13
C LEU A 125 -10.40 8.18 -15.84
N PRO A 126 -11.11 7.69 -14.81
CA PRO A 126 -12.40 8.25 -14.43
C PRO A 126 -12.25 9.69 -13.91
N ALA A 127 -13.15 10.59 -14.31
CA ALA A 127 -13.14 11.99 -13.87
C ALA A 127 -13.13 12.14 -12.33
N ALA A 128 -13.80 11.22 -11.62
CA ALA A 128 -13.82 11.19 -10.16
C ALA A 128 -12.44 10.93 -9.52
N HIS A 129 -11.50 10.33 -10.26
CA HIS A 129 -10.15 10.00 -9.79
C HIS A 129 -9.10 11.05 -10.18
N GLU A 130 -9.48 12.12 -10.88
CA GLU A 130 -8.56 13.23 -11.20
C GLU A 130 -8.08 13.97 -9.95
N HIS A 131 -8.88 13.95 -8.89
CA HIS A 131 -8.54 14.53 -7.60
C HIS A 131 -8.50 13.42 -6.56
N LEU A 132 -7.32 13.19 -5.99
CA LEU A 132 -7.11 12.17 -4.96
C LEU A 132 -6.71 12.83 -3.66
N GLY A 133 -7.49 12.59 -2.60
CA GLY A 133 -7.11 12.87 -1.23
C GLY A 133 -8.04 13.80 -0.45
N PRO A 134 -7.73 14.04 0.84
CA PRO A 134 -6.61 13.47 1.60
C PRO A 134 -6.82 11.99 1.96
N ILE A 135 -5.96 11.10 1.44
CA ILE A 135 -5.98 9.65 1.67
C ILE A 135 -4.55 9.09 1.67
N THR A 136 -4.35 7.84 2.12
CA THR A 136 -3.03 7.20 2.07
C THR A 136 -2.63 6.86 0.63
N LEU A 137 -1.33 6.75 0.37
CA LEU A 137 -0.81 6.31 -0.92
C LEU A 137 -1.34 4.92 -1.29
N ARG A 138 -1.34 3.97 -0.35
CA ARG A 138 -1.90 2.63 -0.54
C ARG A 138 -3.34 2.69 -1.02
N ASP A 139 -4.19 3.45 -0.33
CA ASP A 139 -5.59 3.56 -0.68
C ASP A 139 -5.77 4.24 -2.03
N ALA A 140 -5.00 5.28 -2.35
CA ALA A 140 -5.05 5.95 -3.64
C ALA A 140 -4.74 4.98 -4.80
N LEU A 141 -3.68 4.17 -4.66
CA LEU A 141 -3.30 3.16 -5.65
C LEU A 141 -4.39 2.10 -5.81
N GLN A 142 -4.98 1.64 -4.71
CA GLN A 142 -6.08 0.68 -4.73
C GLN A 142 -7.36 1.26 -5.35
N HIS A 143 -7.68 2.54 -5.11
CA HIS A 143 -8.81 3.23 -5.75
C HIS A 143 -8.63 3.35 -7.26
N LEU A 144 -7.42 3.68 -7.72
CA LEU A 144 -7.10 3.75 -9.14
C LEU A 144 -7.21 2.38 -9.82
N ALA A 145 -6.75 1.32 -9.16
CA ALA A 145 -6.81 -0.04 -9.70
C ALA A 145 -8.23 -0.63 -9.67
N GLY A 146 -8.99 -0.33 -8.62
CA GLY A 146 -10.33 -0.88 -8.38
C GLY A 146 -10.32 -2.25 -7.69
N PRO A 147 -11.50 -2.76 -7.30
CA PRO A 147 -11.64 -3.92 -6.40
C PRO A 147 -11.35 -5.28 -7.05
N ARG A 148 -11.13 -5.32 -8.37
CA ARG A 148 -10.76 -6.56 -9.09
C ARG A 148 -9.26 -6.82 -9.09
N TRP A 149 -8.49 -5.91 -8.48
CA TRP A 149 -7.04 -5.94 -8.45
C TRP A 149 -6.55 -5.87 -7.03
N THR A 150 -5.54 -6.68 -6.72
CA THR A 150 -4.83 -6.67 -5.44
C THR A 150 -3.52 -5.92 -5.63
N LEU A 151 -3.28 -4.93 -4.76
CA LEU A 151 -2.00 -4.22 -4.68
C LEU A 151 -0.92 -5.11 -4.06
N LEU A 152 0.18 -5.30 -4.78
CA LEU A 152 1.38 -5.99 -4.32
C LEU A 152 2.50 -4.94 -4.15
N VAL A 153 3.14 -4.93 -2.98
CA VAL A 153 4.20 -3.97 -2.66
C VAL A 153 5.47 -4.73 -2.34
N ASP A 154 6.55 -4.37 -3.03
CA ASP A 154 7.91 -4.83 -2.73
C ASP A 154 8.71 -3.64 -2.17
N ASP A 155 8.96 -3.66 -0.87
CA ASP A 155 9.69 -2.60 -0.18
C ASP A 155 11.21 -2.69 -0.39
N GLU A 156 11.74 -3.85 -0.82
CA GLU A 156 13.16 -4.05 -1.11
C GLU A 156 13.54 -3.33 -2.41
N THR A 157 12.77 -3.59 -3.47
CA THR A 157 12.99 -2.99 -4.80
C THR A 157 12.24 -1.67 -5.00
N ARG A 158 11.40 -1.31 -4.02
CA ARG A 158 10.48 -0.16 -4.02
C ARG A 158 9.56 -0.17 -5.23
N GLU A 159 8.98 -1.33 -5.49
CA GLU A 159 8.05 -1.55 -6.59
C GLU A 159 6.62 -1.75 -6.11
N VAL A 160 5.67 -1.38 -6.96
CA VAL A 160 4.24 -1.64 -6.77
C VAL A 160 3.72 -2.37 -8.01
N CYS A 161 3.16 -3.56 -7.81
CA CYS A 161 2.52 -4.34 -8.86
C CYS A 161 1.03 -4.54 -8.57
N PHE A 162 0.29 -5.01 -9.56
CA PHE A 162 -1.10 -5.42 -9.42
C PHE A 162 -1.28 -6.86 -9.90
N ALA A 163 -2.09 -7.62 -9.18
CA ALA A 163 -2.54 -8.95 -9.59
C ALA A 163 -4.07 -8.99 -9.61
N PRO A 164 -4.70 -9.73 -10.52
CA PRO A 164 -6.14 -9.98 -10.45
C PRO A 164 -6.50 -10.60 -9.10
N GLN A 165 -7.55 -10.10 -8.46
CA GLN A 165 -8.04 -10.68 -7.22
C GLN A 165 -8.57 -12.09 -7.54
N PRO A 166 -8.15 -13.14 -6.80
CA PRO A 166 -8.69 -14.48 -7.00
C PRO A 166 -10.21 -14.43 -6.84
N ASP A 167 -10.93 -15.15 -7.69
CA ASP A 167 -12.38 -15.29 -7.59
C ASP A 167 -12.72 -16.15 -6.37
N ASP A 168 -12.59 -15.58 -5.17
CA ASP A 168 -13.21 -16.08 -3.96
C ASP A 168 -14.70 -15.76 -4.02
N HIS A 169 -15.40 -16.30 -5.02
CA HIS A 169 -16.80 -16.59 -4.80
C HIS A 169 -16.76 -17.73 -3.78
N PRO A 170 -17.22 -17.55 -2.51
CA PRO A 170 -17.61 -18.71 -1.76
C PRO A 170 -18.67 -19.35 -2.63
N THR A 171 -18.33 -20.44 -3.32
CA THR A 171 -19.34 -21.40 -3.74
C THR A 171 -20.00 -21.76 -2.43
N SER A 172 -21.05 -21.00 -2.10
CA SER A 172 -21.98 -21.33 -1.05
C SER A 172 -22.30 -22.76 -1.38
N PRO A 173 -21.86 -23.74 -0.55
CA PRO A 173 -22.13 -25.12 -0.86
C PRO A 173 -23.63 -25.15 -0.98
N ALA A 174 -24.11 -25.35 -2.22
CA ALA A 174 -25.51 -25.46 -2.53
C ALA A 174 -26.07 -26.32 -1.41
N SER A 175 -27.08 -25.81 -0.71
CA SER A 175 -27.86 -26.57 0.25
C SER A 175 -28.31 -27.83 -0.45
N SER A 176 -27.47 -28.86 -0.37
CA SER A 176 -27.79 -30.25 -0.59
C SER A 176 -28.41 -30.69 0.72
N ALA A 177 -29.47 -29.98 1.12
CA ALA A 177 -30.49 -30.57 1.96
C ALA A 177 -31.23 -31.53 1.03
N SER A 178 -30.66 -32.72 0.89
CA SER A 178 -31.45 -33.93 0.72
C SER A 178 -32.47 -33.93 1.85
N SER A 179 -33.72 -33.57 1.54
CA SER A 179 -34.87 -33.94 2.35
C SER A 179 -35.55 -35.12 1.68
N PRO A 180 -35.40 -36.34 2.20
CA PRO A 180 -36.25 -37.47 1.86
C PRO A 180 -37.46 -37.43 2.80
N ASP A 181 -38.51 -36.69 2.45
CA ASP A 181 -39.87 -37.04 2.87
C ASP A 181 -40.88 -36.22 2.07
N ALA A 182 -41.54 -36.88 1.11
CA ALA A 182 -42.77 -36.39 0.53
C ALA A 182 -43.86 -37.41 0.91
N PRO A 183 -44.89 -37.01 1.68
CA PRO A 183 -45.99 -37.92 2.00
C PRO A 183 -46.84 -38.16 0.76
N VAL A 184 -47.14 -39.44 0.53
CA VAL A 184 -48.02 -39.94 -0.53
C VAL A 184 -49.40 -39.27 -0.43
N PRO A 185 -49.93 -38.64 -1.50
CA PRO A 185 -51.31 -38.18 -1.49
C PRO A 185 -52.24 -39.38 -1.72
N LEU A 186 -53.01 -39.72 -0.69
CA LEU A 186 -54.18 -40.59 -0.80
C LEU A 186 -55.22 -39.89 -1.69
N ARG A 187 -55.39 -40.36 -2.93
CA ARG A 187 -56.51 -39.93 -3.79
C ARG A 187 -57.64 -40.94 -3.68
N ASP A 188 -58.57 -40.66 -2.79
CA ASP A 188 -59.94 -41.17 -2.88
C ASP A 188 -60.72 -40.30 -3.87
N ALA A 189 -61.31 -40.95 -4.87
CA ALA A 189 -62.71 -40.83 -5.27
C ALA A 189 -62.88 -41.24 -6.74
N ASP A 190 -63.45 -42.42 -6.94
CA ASP A 190 -64.23 -42.75 -8.13
C ASP A 190 -65.40 -41.76 -8.29
N PRO A 191 -65.86 -41.56 -9.53
CA PRO A 191 -67.24 -41.97 -9.74
C PRO A 191 -67.41 -42.85 -10.98
N ILE A 192 -68.18 -43.91 -10.74
CA ILE A 192 -68.84 -44.80 -11.70
C ILE A 192 -69.60 -43.97 -12.74
N ASN A 193 -69.30 -44.19 -14.02
CA ASN A 193 -70.32 -44.11 -15.05
C ASN A 193 -70.13 -45.26 -16.05
N ASP A 194 -70.89 -46.33 -15.81
CA ASP A 194 -71.28 -47.30 -16.81
C ASP A 194 -72.03 -46.60 -17.94
N SER A 195 -71.64 -46.83 -19.20
CA SER A 195 -72.54 -47.46 -20.18
C SER A 195 -72.18 -47.21 -21.65
N LEU A 196 -72.27 -48.32 -22.38
CA LEU A 196 -72.90 -48.50 -23.70
C LEU A 196 -72.06 -48.35 -24.99
N GLY A 197 -71.85 -49.52 -25.62
CA GLY A 197 -71.75 -49.75 -27.07
C GLY A 197 -70.31 -49.79 -27.59
N GLY A 198 -69.76 -50.87 -28.12
CA GLY A 198 -70.32 -51.87 -29.04
C GLY A 198 -69.51 -51.82 -30.35
N PRO A 199 -69.26 -52.95 -31.05
CA PRO A 199 -68.03 -53.17 -31.81
C PRO A 199 -68.15 -52.86 -33.31
N GLN A 200 -67.00 -52.63 -33.96
CA GLN A 200 -66.50 -53.29 -35.18
C GLN A 200 -65.16 -52.67 -35.58
#